data_AF-B6QPD0-F1
#
_entry.id   AF-B6QPD0-F1
#
_cell.length_a   1.000
_cell.length_b   1.000
_cell.length_c   1.000
_cell.angle_alpha   90.00
_cell.angle_beta   90.00
_cell.angle_gamma   90.00
#
_symmetry.space_group_name_H-M   'P 1'
#
loop_
_entity.id
_entity.type
_entity.pdbx_description
1 polymer ?
#
loop_
_entity_poly.entity_id
_entity_poly.type
_entity_poly.pdbx_seq_one_letter_code
_entity_poly.pdbx_strand_id
1 'polypeptide(L)'
;MYLNNKTILLSTLYRSPPSTRISSLEMTEAVVTRFFQSPRFAVAGANNDPHRFGYKIFAWYHQHSLPVTPIHPREPTIRLPSQEYPVASTPKSLPSPTETSLSFVTPPPVTLQLLKQAHEVGIPAVWFQPGTYNDEVLEYARDNFPAVIGGRGGAGSEGWCVLVDGEDGLESAGRTWKQQKL
;
A
#
# COMPACT_ATOMS: atom_id res chain seq x y z
N MET A 1 -17.27 7.27 -71.38
CA MET A 1 -15.97 6.60 -71.56
C MET A 1 -15.53 6.05 -70.22
N TYR A 2 -15.27 4.75 -70.19
CA TYR A 2 -14.78 3.95 -69.06
C TYR A 2 -13.43 4.44 -68.54
N LEU A 3 -13.18 4.26 -67.23
CA LEU A 3 -11.89 3.88 -66.59
C LEU A 3 -12.18 3.71 -65.07
N ASN A 4 -12.56 2.52 -64.62
CA ASN A 4 -11.73 1.42 -64.08
C ASN A 4 -11.19 1.65 -62.65
N ASN A 5 -11.98 1.18 -61.68
CA ASN A 5 -11.58 0.88 -60.31
C ASN A 5 -10.80 -0.44 -60.26
N LYS A 6 -9.48 -0.38 -60.07
CA LYS A 6 -8.66 -1.49 -59.57
C LYS A 6 -7.39 -0.92 -58.93
N THR A 7 -7.44 -0.68 -57.61
CA THR A 7 -6.34 -0.95 -56.66
C THR A 7 -6.96 -1.07 -55.27
N ILE A 8 -7.41 -2.28 -54.94
CA ILE A 8 -7.60 -2.75 -53.56
C ILE A 8 -6.39 -3.64 -53.27
N LEU A 9 -5.70 -3.37 -52.16
CA LEU A 9 -4.88 -4.24 -51.30
C LEU A 9 -3.52 -3.62 -50.94
N LEU A 10 -3.25 -3.70 -49.63
CA LEU A 10 -2.00 -3.40 -48.91
C LEU A 10 -1.82 -1.96 -48.39
N SER A 11 -2.67 -1.54 -47.45
CA SER A 11 -2.23 -0.62 -46.38
C SER A 11 -2.96 -0.76 -45.04
N THR A 12 -3.68 -1.87 -44.78
CA THR A 12 -4.47 -2.05 -43.54
C THR A 12 -3.91 -3.11 -42.59
N LEU A 13 -2.61 -3.35 -42.61
CA LEU A 13 -1.92 -4.16 -41.58
C LEU A 13 -0.80 -3.28 -41.00
N TYR A 14 -0.70 -3.28 -39.67
CA TYR A 14 0.05 -2.32 -38.84
C TYR A 14 -0.68 -1.00 -38.52
N ARG A 15 -1.91 -1.11 -38.04
CA ARG A 15 -2.29 -0.25 -36.91
C ARG A 15 -1.91 -1.02 -35.66
N SER A 16 -0.69 -0.77 -35.16
CA SER A 16 -0.34 -1.17 -33.80
C SER A 16 -1.47 -0.70 -32.88
N PRO A 17 -1.99 -1.53 -31.97
CA PRO A 17 -2.89 -1.01 -30.95
C PRO A 17 -2.17 0.15 -30.27
N PRO A 18 -2.85 1.27 -29.95
CA PRO A 18 -2.25 2.20 -29.00
C PRO A 18 -1.96 1.36 -27.76
N SER A 19 -0.66 1.12 -27.54
CA SER A 19 -0.14 0.57 -26.31
C SER A 19 -0.82 1.37 -25.22
N THR A 20 -1.69 0.71 -24.46
CA THR A 20 -2.23 1.23 -23.22
C THR A 20 -1.03 1.35 -22.30
N ARG A 21 -0.25 2.41 -22.50
CA ARG A 21 0.42 3.08 -21.40
C ARG A 21 -0.71 3.32 -20.42
N ILE A 22 -0.76 2.49 -19.38
CA ILE A 22 -1.35 2.87 -18.12
C ILE A 22 -0.65 4.19 -17.80
N SER A 23 -1.31 5.28 -18.16
CA SER A 23 -0.85 6.62 -17.90
C SER A 23 -0.69 6.74 -16.39
N SER A 24 0.37 7.41 -15.98
CA SER A 24 0.79 7.85 -14.65
C SER A 24 -0.28 8.58 -13.80
N LEU A 25 -1.48 8.04 -13.71
CA LEU A 25 -2.67 8.45 -12.96
C LEU A 25 -3.05 7.14 -12.26
N GLU A 26 -2.95 6.93 -10.95
CA GLU A 26 -3.59 7.67 -9.87
C GLU A 26 -2.86 7.31 -8.55
N MET A 27 -1.78 8.00 -8.21
CA MET A 27 -1.29 8.02 -6.81
C MET A 27 -1.99 9.19 -6.12
N THR A 28 -3.32 9.14 -6.08
CA THR A 28 -4.18 10.29 -5.76
C THR A 28 -4.73 10.19 -4.34
N GLU A 29 -5.21 11.32 -3.84
CA GLU A 29 -6.04 11.44 -2.63
C GLU A 29 -7.11 10.34 -2.54
N ALA A 30 -7.67 9.89 -3.67
CA ALA A 30 -8.64 8.79 -3.75
C ALA A 30 -8.06 7.44 -3.29
N VAL A 31 -6.81 7.14 -3.61
CA VAL A 31 -6.14 5.89 -3.17
C VAL A 31 -5.83 5.94 -1.69
N VAL A 32 -5.34 7.08 -1.19
CA VAL A 32 -5.13 7.31 0.25
C VAL A 32 -6.45 7.20 1.02
N THR A 33 -7.51 7.80 0.49
CA THR A 33 -8.87 7.68 1.01
C THR A 33 -9.31 6.22 1.08
N ARG A 34 -9.18 5.47 -0.01
CA ARG A 34 -9.53 4.04 -0.06
C ARG A 34 -8.73 3.22 0.96
N PHE A 35 -7.45 3.52 1.16
CA PHE A 35 -6.63 2.86 2.16
C PHE A 35 -7.18 3.07 3.57
N PHE A 36 -7.58 4.29 3.92
CA PHE A 36 -8.12 4.63 5.25
C PHE A 36 -9.60 4.27 5.46
N GLN A 37 -10.33 3.91 4.41
CA GLN A 37 -11.69 3.37 4.51
C GLN A 37 -11.73 1.94 5.11
N SER A 38 -10.61 1.21 5.10
CA SER A 38 -10.56 -0.12 5.73
C SER A 38 -10.88 -0.05 7.23
N PRO A 39 -11.67 -1.01 7.76
CA PRO A 39 -11.96 -1.08 9.18
C PRO A 39 -10.72 -1.30 10.06
N ARG A 40 -9.74 -2.07 9.55
CA ARG A 40 -8.53 -2.48 10.27
C ARG A 40 -7.27 -2.16 9.47
N PHE A 41 -6.15 -2.13 10.18
CA PHE A 41 -4.83 -1.87 9.64
C PHE A 41 -3.83 -2.91 10.14
N ALA A 42 -2.75 -3.08 9.39
CA ALA A 42 -1.61 -3.86 9.82
C ALA A 42 -0.30 -3.18 9.42
N VAL A 43 0.77 -3.46 10.18
CA VAL A 43 2.11 -2.90 9.93
C VAL A 43 3.12 -4.03 9.84
N ALA A 44 3.56 -4.34 8.62
CA ALA A 44 4.66 -5.26 8.36
C ALA A 44 6.00 -4.59 8.65
N GLY A 45 6.79 -5.19 9.55
CA GLY A 45 8.06 -4.61 10.02
C GLY A 45 7.96 -3.86 11.34
N ALA A 46 6.79 -3.90 12.01
CA ALA A 46 6.66 -3.45 13.39
C ALA A 46 7.66 -4.18 14.31
N ASN A 47 8.25 -3.45 15.26
CA ASN A 47 9.26 -3.99 16.17
C ASN A 47 9.29 -3.14 17.47
N ASN A 48 9.99 -3.61 18.50
CA ASN A 48 10.02 -3.00 19.83
C ASN A 48 11.05 -1.86 20.00
N ASP A 49 11.85 -1.54 18.98
CA ASP A 49 12.87 -0.49 19.07
C ASP A 49 12.27 0.88 18.69
N PRO A 50 12.13 1.83 19.64
CA PRO A 50 11.52 3.13 19.40
C PRO A 50 12.29 4.02 18.41
N HIS A 51 13.55 3.72 18.15
CA HIS A 51 14.35 4.45 17.17
C HIS A 51 14.04 4.02 15.74
N ARG A 52 13.49 2.82 15.53
CA ARG A 52 13.19 2.27 14.20
C ARG A 52 11.84 2.74 13.67
N PHE A 53 11.76 2.96 12.36
CA PHE A 53 10.53 3.39 11.70
C PHE A 53 9.36 2.42 11.90
N GLY A 54 9.62 1.11 11.95
CA GLY A 54 8.57 0.12 12.21
C GLY A 54 7.84 0.34 13.53
N TYR A 55 8.54 0.77 14.58
CA TYR A 55 7.92 1.18 15.84
C TYR A 55 7.13 2.47 15.66
N LYS A 56 7.74 3.51 15.08
CA LYS A 56 7.12 4.84 14.92
C LYS A 56 5.82 4.78 14.11
N ILE A 57 5.82 4.03 13.02
CA ILE A 57 4.64 3.84 12.16
C ILE A 57 3.56 3.07 12.93
N PHE A 58 3.92 1.99 13.63
CA PHE A 58 2.96 1.23 14.44
C PHE A 58 2.34 2.08 15.56
N ALA A 59 3.19 2.83 16.28
CA ALA A 59 2.81 3.80 17.29
C ALA A 59 1.85 4.86 16.74
N TRP A 60 2.07 5.35 15.50
CA TRP A 60 1.18 6.31 14.86
C TRP A 60 -0.24 5.76 14.73
N TYR A 61 -0.43 4.53 14.23
CA TYR A 61 -1.77 3.93 14.13
C TYR A 61 -2.45 3.80 15.50
N HIS A 62 -1.72 3.36 16.52
CA HIS A 62 -2.21 3.30 17.90
C HIS A 62 -2.63 4.68 18.42
N GLN A 63 -1.75 5.68 18.31
CA GLN A 63 -2.05 7.05 18.74
C GLN A 63 -3.28 7.62 18.03
N HIS A 64 -3.56 7.20 16.80
CA HIS A 64 -4.76 7.60 16.06
C HIS A 64 -5.96 6.68 16.30
N SER A 65 -5.96 5.87 17.36
CA SER A 65 -7.05 4.93 17.69
C SER A 65 -7.48 4.03 16.54
N LEU A 66 -6.59 3.76 15.59
CA LEU A 66 -6.86 2.92 14.43
C LEU A 66 -6.60 1.45 14.83
N PRO A 67 -7.56 0.52 14.64
CA PRO A 67 -7.34 -0.89 14.97
C PRO A 67 -6.17 -1.46 14.15
N VAL A 68 -5.05 -1.73 14.82
CA VAL A 68 -3.80 -2.11 14.15
C VAL A 68 -3.24 -3.42 14.68
N THR A 69 -2.79 -4.29 13.77
CA THR A 69 -2.06 -5.53 14.10
C THR A 69 -0.61 -5.44 13.62
N PRO A 70 0.39 -5.60 14.51
CA PRO A 70 1.78 -5.65 14.09
C PRO A 70 2.07 -6.99 13.39
N ILE A 71 2.85 -6.95 12.31
CA ILE A 71 3.34 -8.14 11.61
C ILE A 71 4.86 -8.22 11.72
N HIS A 72 5.37 -9.30 12.30
CA HIS A 72 6.80 -9.58 12.42
C HIS A 72 7.06 -11.09 12.58
N PRO A 73 8.10 -11.66 11.95
CA PRO A 73 8.28 -13.13 11.93
C PRO A 73 8.77 -13.75 13.24
N ARG A 74 9.22 -12.95 14.21
CA ARG A 74 9.94 -13.42 15.42
C ARG A 74 9.44 -12.82 16.74
N GLU A 75 9.28 -11.49 16.80
CA GLU A 75 8.65 -10.82 17.95
C GLU A 75 7.26 -11.41 18.24
N PRO A 76 7.00 -11.92 19.46
CA PRO A 76 5.68 -12.44 19.82
C PRO A 76 4.70 -11.31 20.20
N THR A 77 5.23 -10.19 20.70
CA THR A 77 4.45 -9.02 21.10
C THR A 77 5.19 -7.73 20.74
N ILE A 78 4.43 -6.69 20.37
CA ILE A 78 4.95 -5.31 20.31
C ILE A 78 4.37 -4.53 21.49
N ARG A 79 5.24 -3.83 22.22
CA ARG A 79 4.87 -3.07 23.41
C ARG A 79 4.97 -1.58 23.14
N LEU A 80 3.85 -0.89 23.27
CA LEU A 80 3.79 0.57 23.43
C LEU A 80 3.63 0.86 24.94
N PRO A 81 4.07 2.01 25.46
CA PRO A 81 4.02 2.30 26.91
C PRO A 81 2.65 2.11 27.59
N SER A 82 1.55 2.21 26.84
CA SER A 82 0.15 2.16 27.28
C SER A 82 -0.55 0.85 26.93
N GLN A 83 -0.01 0.07 25.99
CA GLN A 83 -0.67 -1.13 25.47
C GLN A 83 0.32 -2.11 24.84
N GLU A 84 0.07 -3.40 25.04
CA GLU A 84 0.77 -4.48 24.34
C GLU A 84 -0.13 -5.11 23.28
N TYR A 85 0.48 -5.52 22.17
CA TYR A 85 -0.21 -6.06 21.00
C TYR A 85 0.33 -7.45 20.64
N PRO A 86 -0.54 -8.44 20.42
CA PRO A 86 -0.12 -9.71 19.84
C PRO A 86 0.34 -9.49 18.40
N VAL A 87 1.39 -10.22 18.00
CA VAL A 87 1.97 -10.11 16.66
C VAL A 87 1.43 -11.23 15.76
N ALA A 88 1.02 -10.83 14.55
CA ALA A 88 0.81 -11.76 13.46
C ALA A 88 2.17 -12.09 12.81
N SER A 89 2.42 -13.36 12.49
CA SER A 89 3.68 -13.76 11.84
C SER A 89 3.72 -13.32 10.38
N THR A 90 2.56 -13.27 9.73
CA THR A 90 2.38 -12.99 8.30
C THR A 90 1.01 -12.36 8.02
N PRO A 91 0.78 -11.78 6.82
CA PRO A 91 -0.54 -11.35 6.38
C PRO A 91 -1.59 -12.47 6.44
N LYS A 92 -1.19 -13.73 6.23
CA LYS A 92 -2.10 -14.89 6.29
C LYS A 92 -2.67 -15.17 7.67
N SER A 93 -2.00 -14.70 8.73
CA SER A 93 -2.45 -14.87 10.11
C SER A 93 -3.32 -13.71 10.62
N LEU A 94 -3.66 -12.74 9.78
CA LEU A 94 -4.57 -11.66 10.16
C LEU A 94 -6.01 -12.21 10.32
N PRO A 95 -6.77 -11.73 11.32
CA PRO A 95 -8.12 -12.25 11.59
C PRO A 95 -9.16 -11.87 10.51
N SER A 96 -8.94 -10.77 9.78
CA SER A 96 -9.89 -10.26 8.77
C SER A 96 -9.15 -9.57 7.61
N PRO A 97 -8.36 -10.30 6.81
CA PRO A 97 -7.45 -9.71 5.83
C PRO A 97 -8.17 -8.89 4.75
N THR A 98 -9.36 -9.31 4.32
CA THR A 98 -10.18 -8.58 3.32
C THR A 98 -10.71 -7.22 3.81
N GLU A 99 -10.64 -6.97 5.11
CA GLU A 99 -11.03 -5.71 5.77
C GLU A 99 -9.81 -4.97 6.35
N THR A 100 -8.59 -5.37 5.97
CA THR A 100 -7.34 -4.86 6.55
C THR A 100 -6.45 -4.21 5.50
N SER A 101 -6.20 -2.90 5.61
CA SER A 101 -5.16 -2.22 4.83
C SER A 101 -3.77 -2.47 5.44
N LEU A 102 -2.74 -2.64 4.61
CA LEU A 102 -1.40 -3.05 5.07
C LEU A 102 -0.32 -2.03 4.74
N SER A 103 0.38 -1.55 5.77
CA SER A 103 1.58 -0.72 5.64
C SER A 103 2.85 -1.56 5.72
N PHE A 104 3.77 -1.33 4.77
CA PHE A 104 5.06 -2.01 4.70
C PHE A 104 6.19 -1.11 5.18
N VAL A 105 6.98 -1.64 6.12
CA VAL A 105 8.19 -1.02 6.69
C VAL A 105 9.36 -2.02 6.65
N THR A 106 9.34 -2.94 5.68
CA THR A 106 10.34 -3.99 5.48
C THR A 106 11.25 -3.68 4.28
N PRO A 107 12.47 -4.25 4.22
CA PRO A 107 13.30 -4.15 3.01
C PRO A 107 12.62 -4.79 1.80
N PRO A 108 12.88 -4.32 0.56
CA PRO A 108 12.15 -4.75 -0.64
C PRO A 108 12.01 -6.26 -0.85
N PRO A 109 13.04 -7.10 -0.65
CA PRO A 109 12.89 -8.55 -0.81
C PRO A 109 11.85 -9.17 0.13
N VAL A 110 11.78 -8.67 1.37
CA VAL A 110 10.81 -9.10 2.37
C VAL A 110 9.43 -8.53 2.05
N THR A 111 9.36 -7.26 1.64
CA THR A 111 8.13 -6.61 1.19
C THR A 111 7.45 -7.42 0.09
N LEU A 112 8.19 -7.81 -0.95
CA LEU A 112 7.64 -8.60 -2.07
C LEU A 112 7.06 -9.94 -1.62
N GLN A 113 7.74 -10.65 -0.71
CA GLN A 113 7.24 -11.92 -0.17
C GLN A 113 5.94 -11.73 0.60
N LEU A 114 5.88 -10.73 1.48
CA LEU A 114 4.68 -10.43 2.26
C LEU A 114 3.54 -9.89 1.36
N LEU A 115 3.87 -9.14 0.31
CA LEU A 115 2.91 -8.61 -0.65
C LEU A 115 2.21 -9.73 -1.43
N LYS A 116 2.94 -10.77 -1.84
CA LYS A 116 2.35 -11.98 -2.45
C LYS A 116 1.37 -12.66 -1.50
N GLN A 117 1.72 -12.78 -0.22
CA GLN A 117 0.84 -13.36 0.79
C GLN A 117 -0.39 -12.48 1.05
N ALA A 118 -0.21 -11.16 1.08
CA ALA A 118 -1.29 -10.19 1.25
C ALA A 118 -2.31 -10.28 0.11
N HIS A 119 -1.84 -10.42 -1.12
CA HIS A 119 -2.70 -10.62 -2.29
C HIS A 119 -3.50 -11.92 -2.18
N GLU A 120 -2.84 -13.03 -1.82
CA GLU A 120 -3.46 -14.35 -1.67
C GLU A 120 -4.64 -14.34 -0.68
N VAL A 121 -4.57 -13.51 0.37
CA VAL A 121 -5.64 -13.40 1.39
C VAL A 121 -6.58 -12.21 1.16
N GLY A 122 -6.46 -11.52 0.03
CA GLY A 122 -7.41 -10.50 -0.40
C GLY A 122 -7.28 -9.15 0.32
N ILE A 123 -6.09 -8.77 0.78
CA ILE A 123 -5.86 -7.42 1.34
C ILE A 123 -6.20 -6.36 0.27
N PRO A 124 -7.08 -5.38 0.58
CA PRO A 124 -7.60 -4.47 -0.43
C PRO A 124 -6.69 -3.28 -0.75
N ALA A 125 -5.79 -2.89 0.14
CA ALA A 125 -4.95 -1.70 -0.06
C ALA A 125 -3.61 -1.84 0.65
N VAL A 126 -2.56 -1.34 0.00
CA VAL A 126 -1.18 -1.42 0.49
C VAL A 126 -0.49 -0.05 0.45
N TRP A 127 0.32 0.23 1.47
CA TRP A 127 1.12 1.44 1.56
C TRP A 127 2.59 1.12 1.85
N PHE A 128 3.46 1.42 0.90
CA PHE A 128 4.89 1.27 1.00
C PHE A 128 5.53 2.56 1.53
N GLN A 129 6.16 2.49 2.72
CA GLN A 129 6.95 3.62 3.22
C GLN A 129 8.21 3.83 2.37
N PRO A 130 8.82 5.02 2.36
CA PRO A 130 10.06 5.28 1.63
C PRO A 130 11.15 4.24 1.97
N GLY A 131 11.85 3.75 0.94
CA GLY A 131 12.91 2.74 1.07
C GLY A 131 12.43 1.28 1.20
N THR A 132 11.12 1.01 1.17
CA THR A 132 10.57 -0.35 1.36
C THR A 132 10.20 -1.07 0.07
N TYR A 133 10.38 -0.40 -1.07
CA TYR A 133 10.01 -0.87 -2.39
C TYR A 133 11.15 -0.64 -3.40
N ASN A 134 11.11 -1.41 -4.48
CA ASN A 134 11.84 -1.21 -5.73
C ASN A 134 10.83 -1.34 -6.89
N ASP A 135 11.30 -1.32 -8.13
CA ASP A 135 10.42 -1.40 -9.30
C ASP A 135 9.59 -2.70 -9.30
N GLU A 136 10.20 -3.84 -8.96
CA GLU A 136 9.53 -5.14 -8.88
C GLU A 136 8.38 -5.14 -7.86
N VAL A 137 8.59 -4.56 -6.68
CA VAL A 137 7.53 -4.44 -5.64
C VAL A 137 6.37 -3.59 -6.15
N LEU A 138 6.66 -2.43 -6.76
CA LEU A 138 5.62 -1.52 -7.23
C LEU A 138 4.86 -2.06 -8.44
N GLU A 139 5.54 -2.74 -9.36
CA GLU A 139 4.92 -3.42 -10.50
C GLU A 139 3.97 -4.52 -10.01
N TYR A 140 4.47 -5.42 -9.15
CA TYR A 140 3.62 -6.46 -8.57
C TYR A 140 2.41 -5.86 -7.82
N ALA A 141 2.61 -4.79 -7.04
CA ALA A 141 1.51 -4.16 -6.31
C ALA A 141 0.42 -3.63 -7.24
N ARG A 142 0.81 -2.91 -8.31
CA ARG A 142 -0.14 -2.29 -9.25
C ARG A 142 -0.94 -3.32 -10.03
N ASP A 143 -0.35 -4.46 -10.33
CA ASP A 143 -1.04 -5.54 -11.05
C ASP A 143 -2.03 -6.32 -10.17
N ASN A 144 -1.85 -6.29 -8.84
CA ASN A 144 -2.51 -7.24 -7.93
C ASN A 144 -3.37 -6.58 -6.84
N PHE A 145 -3.33 -5.26 -6.69
CA PHE A 145 -4.07 -4.55 -5.64
C PHE A 145 -4.89 -3.39 -6.22
N PRO A 146 -6.13 -3.18 -5.74
CA PRO A 146 -6.96 -2.08 -6.21
C PRO A 146 -6.56 -0.71 -5.63
N ALA A 147 -5.71 -0.67 -4.59
CA ALA A 147 -5.15 0.56 -4.03
C ALA A 147 -3.69 0.36 -3.60
N VAL A 148 -2.82 1.21 -4.14
CA VAL A 148 -1.37 1.14 -3.92
C VAL A 148 -0.82 2.53 -3.63
N ILE A 149 -0.20 2.71 -2.47
CA ILE A 149 0.46 3.96 -2.07
C ILE A 149 1.97 3.69 -1.95
N GLY A 150 2.82 4.47 -2.62
CA GLY A 150 4.26 4.21 -2.78
C GLY A 150 4.81 4.72 -4.11
N GLY A 151 6.12 4.96 -4.18
CA GLY A 151 6.76 5.64 -5.32
C GLY A 151 6.92 7.15 -5.08
N ARG A 152 7.22 7.90 -6.15
CA ARG A 152 7.37 9.36 -6.10
C ARG A 152 6.03 10.04 -5.78
N GLY A 153 6.06 11.04 -4.90
CA GLY A 153 4.88 11.80 -4.45
C GLY A 153 4.90 12.01 -2.95
N GLY A 154 3.76 12.41 -2.38
CA GLY A 154 3.64 12.80 -0.97
C GLY A 154 4.28 14.18 -0.69
N ALA A 155 4.13 14.66 0.54
CA ALA A 155 4.75 15.91 0.98
C ALA A 155 6.27 15.75 1.25
N GLY A 156 6.78 14.52 1.32
CA GLY A 156 8.19 14.20 1.52
C GLY A 156 9.02 14.11 0.23
N SER A 157 10.34 14.31 0.33
CA SER A 157 11.26 14.19 -0.81
C SER A 157 11.49 12.75 -1.28
N GLU A 158 11.16 11.76 -0.45
CA GLU A 158 11.46 10.33 -0.68
C GLU A 158 10.22 9.47 -0.97
N GLY A 159 9.03 10.10 -1.07
CA GLY A 159 7.75 9.42 -1.28
C GLY A 159 6.75 9.63 -0.14
N TRP A 160 5.62 8.93 -0.24
CA TRP A 160 4.51 8.97 0.71
C TRP A 160 4.84 8.29 2.03
N CYS A 161 4.65 9.00 3.15
CA CYS A 161 4.95 8.52 4.49
C CYS A 161 3.73 8.68 5.40
N VAL A 162 3.36 7.64 6.16
CA VAL A 162 2.21 7.72 7.08
C VAL A 162 2.44 8.78 8.18
N LEU A 163 3.69 9.00 8.60
CA LEU A 163 4.01 10.03 9.60
C LEU A 163 3.90 11.46 9.07
N VAL A 164 3.75 11.63 7.75
CA VAL A 164 3.71 12.94 7.09
C VAL A 164 2.35 13.16 6.44
N ASP A 165 1.89 12.21 5.63
CA ASP A 165 0.68 12.30 4.81
C ASP A 165 -0.53 11.60 5.46
N GLY A 166 -0.35 10.94 6.62
CA GLY A 166 -1.38 10.11 7.23
C GLY A 166 -2.57 10.89 7.78
N GLU A 167 -2.34 12.04 8.41
CA GLU A 167 -3.42 12.87 8.98
C GLU A 167 -4.30 13.47 7.88
N ASP A 168 -3.70 14.09 6.86
CA ASP A 168 -4.41 14.58 5.67
C ASP A 168 -5.21 13.46 4.99
N GLY A 169 -4.64 12.25 4.92
CA GLY A 169 -5.31 11.08 4.39
C GLY A 169 -6.51 10.61 5.23
N LEU A 170 -6.41 10.67 6.56
CA LEU A 170 -7.53 10.38 7.46
C LEU A 170 -8.66 11.41 7.31
N GLU A 171 -8.30 12.70 7.20
CA GLU A 171 -9.25 13.79 6.98
C GLU A 171 -9.99 13.62 5.65
N SER A 172 -9.24 13.38 4.55
CA SER A 172 -9.81 13.14 3.22
C SER A 172 -10.75 11.93 3.19
N ALA A 173 -10.43 10.89 3.98
CA ALA A 173 -11.27 9.71 4.13
C ALA A 173 -12.50 9.90 5.03
N GLY A 174 -12.65 11.05 5.68
CA GLY A 174 -13.69 11.29 6.69
C GLY A 174 -13.54 10.37 7.91
N ARG A 175 -12.33 9.86 8.19
CA ARG A 175 -12.08 8.88 9.25
C ARG A 175 -11.86 9.61 10.58
N THR A 176 -12.86 9.55 11.45
CA THR A 176 -12.74 10.10 12.81
C THR A 176 -11.81 9.24 13.67
N TRP A 177 -10.99 9.89 14.49
CA TRP A 177 -10.10 9.24 15.44
C TRP A 177 -9.98 10.03 16.75
N LYS A 178 -9.44 9.39 17.79
CA LYS A 178 -9.13 10.00 19.08
C LYS A 178 -7.66 9.73 19.41
N GLN A 179 -6.99 10.74 19.96
CA GLN A 179 -5.61 10.58 20.36
C GLN A 179 -5.49 9.60 21.53
N GLN A 180 -4.72 8.52 21.35
CA GLN A 180 -4.33 7.60 22.42
C GLN A 180 -2.94 7.97 22.94
N LYS A 181 -2.71 7.74 24.23
CA LYS A 181 -1.38 7.90 24.83
C LYS A 181 -0.46 6.82 24.28
N LEU A 182 0.82 7.13 24.13
CA LEU A 182 1.83 6.08 24.00
C LEU A 182 2.03 5.40 25.32
#